data_AF-A0A418HJS5-F1
#
_entry.id   AF-A0A418HJS5-F1
#
_cell.length_a   1.000
_cell.length_b   1.000
_cell.length_c   1.000
_cell.angle_alpha   90.00
_cell.angle_beta   90.00
_cell.angle_gamma   90.00
#
_symmetry.space_group_name_H-M   'P 1'
#
loop_
_entity.id
_entity.type
_entity.pdbx_description
1 polymer ?
#
loop_
_entity_poly.entity_id
_entity_poly.type
_entity_poly.pdbx_seq_one_letter_code
_entity_poly.pdbx_strand_id
1 'polypeptide(L)'
;TELTGVADDQGNYGIDIPANKKFRGGEQLKVTSTDASGNKSTAAIVEVKDTTPPVAPTVSEVTSESPQVSGTAEAGSTVKVELPDGTELTGVADDQGNYGIDIPANKKFRGGEQLKVT
;
A
#
# COMPACT_ATOMS: atom_id res chain seq x y z
N THR A 1 -1.64 9.75 23.15
CA THR A 1 -2.34 8.81 24.05
C THR A 1 -1.30 7.90 24.62
N GLU A 2 -1.23 7.79 25.93
CA GLU A 2 -0.38 6.81 26.59
C GLU A 2 -1.18 5.52 26.77
N LEU A 3 -0.56 4.39 26.47
CA LEU A 3 -1.11 3.05 26.70
C LEU A 3 -0.20 2.35 27.70
N THR A 4 -0.78 1.63 28.64
CA THR A 4 -0.04 0.93 29.68
C THR A 4 -0.41 -0.55 29.69
N GLY A 5 0.53 -1.38 30.13
CA GLY A 5 0.36 -2.80 30.34
C GLY A 5 1.27 -3.25 31.49
N VAL A 6 1.00 -4.43 32.03
CA VAL A 6 1.82 -5.04 33.08
C VAL A 6 2.60 -6.18 32.43
N ALA A 7 3.91 -6.23 32.70
CA ALA A 7 4.72 -7.36 32.27
C ALA A 7 4.45 -8.58 33.17
N ASP A 8 4.50 -9.78 32.60
CA ASP A 8 4.40 -11.03 33.35
C ASP A 8 5.67 -11.33 34.16
N ASP A 9 5.66 -12.42 34.93
CA ASP A 9 6.80 -12.83 35.76
C ASP A 9 8.05 -13.22 34.95
N GLN A 10 7.92 -13.36 33.62
CA GLN A 10 9.01 -13.61 32.68
C GLN A 10 9.45 -12.34 31.94
N GLY A 11 8.81 -11.19 32.19
CA GLY A 11 9.10 -9.90 31.58
C GLY A 11 8.41 -9.67 30.22
N ASN A 12 7.51 -10.54 29.78
CA ASN A 12 6.77 -10.33 28.54
C ASN A 12 5.57 -9.41 28.77
N TYR A 13 5.22 -8.61 27.76
CA TYR A 13 4.05 -7.73 27.81
C TYR A 13 3.35 -7.66 26.45
N GLY A 14 2.05 -7.42 26.50
CA GLY A 14 1.22 -7.06 25.34
C GLY A 14 0.41 -5.83 25.67
N ILE A 15 0.35 -4.88 24.74
CA ILE A 15 -0.49 -3.69 24.86
C ILE A 15 -1.28 -3.58 23.57
N ASP A 16 -2.60 -3.72 23.68
CA ASP A 16 -3.49 -3.59 22.55
C ASP A 16 -3.58 -2.13 22.09
N ILE A 17 -3.43 -1.94 20.78
CA ILE A 17 -3.62 -0.63 20.15
C ILE A 17 -5.13 -0.43 19.96
N PRO A 18 -5.72 0.65 20.50
CA PRO A 18 -7.14 0.92 20.32
C PRO A 18 -7.53 0.95 18.84
N ALA A 19 -8.67 0.35 18.49
CA ALA A 19 -9.08 0.21 17.08
C ALA A 19 -9.26 1.55 16.32
N ASN A 20 -9.49 2.64 17.06
CA ASN A 20 -9.58 4.00 16.51
C ASN A 20 -8.22 4.67 16.28
N LYS A 21 -7.11 4.05 16.70
CA LYS A 21 -5.76 4.46 16.35
C LYS A 21 -5.35 3.74 15.08
N LYS A 22 -5.01 4.52 14.06
CA LYS A 22 -4.48 4.05 12.78
C LYS A 22 -3.09 4.62 12.61
N PHE A 23 -2.16 3.78 12.20
CA PHE A 23 -0.82 4.15 11.81
C PHE A 23 -0.69 3.99 10.31
N ARG A 24 0.11 4.84 9.67
CA ARG A 24 0.38 4.83 8.23
C ARG A 24 1.83 4.45 7.92
N GLY A 25 2.62 4.18 8.94
CA GLY A 25 4.05 3.93 8.83
C GLY A 25 4.88 5.19 9.00
N GLY A 26 6.11 5.02 9.46
CA GLY A 26 7.03 6.11 9.79
C GLY A 26 6.76 6.76 11.14
N GLU A 27 5.63 6.49 11.81
CA GLU A 27 5.40 6.97 13.16
C GLU A 27 6.34 6.30 14.16
N GLN A 28 6.77 7.03 15.19
CA GLN A 28 7.62 6.50 16.25
C GLN A 28 6.80 6.19 17.51
N LEU A 29 6.90 4.95 17.99
CA LEU A 29 6.38 4.51 19.28
C LEU A 29 7.49 4.56 20.32
N LYS A 30 7.19 5.18 21.45
CA LYS A 30 8.08 5.27 22.61
C LYS A 30 7.60 4.33 23.71
N VAL A 31 8.45 3.40 24.11
CA VAL A 31 8.16 2.42 25.16
C VAL A 31 9.10 2.65 26.34
N THR A 32 8.54 2.66 27.55
CA THR A 32 9.28 2.73 28.81
C THR A 32 8.65 1.77 29.80
N SER A 33 9.45 1.18 30.68
CA SER A 33 8.97 0.41 31.83
C SER A 33 9.25 1.16 33.13
N THR A 34 8.54 0.80 34.20
CA THR A 34 8.75 1.33 35.55
C THR A 34 8.64 0.17 36.53
N ASP A 35 9.63 0.02 37.41
CA ASP A 35 9.64 -1.05 38.42
C ASP A 35 8.76 -0.74 39.63
N ALA A 36 8.60 -1.70 40.55
CA ALA A 36 7.79 -1.53 41.75
C ALA A 36 8.34 -0.47 42.74
N SER A 37 9.62 -0.10 42.62
CA SER A 37 10.23 0.98 43.41
C SER A 37 10.09 2.35 42.74
N GLY A 38 9.49 2.41 41.54
CA GLY A 38 9.28 3.64 40.78
C GLY A 38 10.44 4.01 39.85
N ASN A 39 11.45 3.16 39.66
CA ASN A 39 12.55 3.46 38.75
C ASN A 39 12.09 3.27 37.30
N LYS A 40 12.25 4.30 36.47
CA LYS A 40 11.85 4.30 35.06
C LYS A 40 13.03 3.97 34.15
N SER A 41 12.80 3.11 33.16
CA SER A 41 13.81 2.79 32.14
C SER A 41 14.09 3.99 31.23
N THR A 42 15.21 3.95 30.51
CA THR A 42 15.34 4.73 29.27
C THR A 42 14.30 4.25 28.25
N ALA A 43 14.02 5.09 27.25
CA ALA A 43 13.01 4.76 26.26
C ALA A 43 13.57 3.93 25.11
N ALA A 44 12.83 2.88 24.74
CA ALA A 44 12.98 2.24 23.44
C ALA A 44 12.11 2.98 22.42
N ILE A 45 12.64 3.17 21.20
CA ILE A 45 11.92 3.76 20.08
C ILE A 45 11.76 2.70 19.00
N VAL A 46 10.53 2.51 18.53
CA VAL A 46 10.20 1.61 17.43
C VAL A 46 9.47 2.41 16.36
N GLU A 47 9.91 2.27 15.12
CA GLU A 47 9.21 2.84 13.98
C GLU A 47 8.10 1.89 13.53
N VAL A 48 6.89 2.42 13.33
CA VAL A 48 5.80 1.66 12.76
C VAL A 48 6.08 1.47 11.28
N LYS A 49 6.09 0.21 10.83
CA LYS A 49 6.27 -0.11 9.42
C LYS A 49 4.97 0.07 8.66
N ASP A 50 5.01 0.77 7.53
CA ASP A 50 3.90 0.74 6.59
C ASP A 50 3.80 -0.65 5.94
N THR A 51 2.62 -1.23 6.03
CA THR A 51 2.29 -2.53 5.42
C THR A 51 1.01 -2.45 4.59
N THR A 52 0.46 -1.25 4.44
CA THR A 52 -0.76 -1.00 3.67
C THR A 52 -0.39 -1.07 2.19
N PRO A 53 -0.93 -2.03 1.42
CA PRO A 53 -0.71 -2.05 -0.02
C PRO A 53 -1.39 -0.85 -0.68
N PRO A 54 -0.88 -0.39 -1.83
CA PRO A 54 -1.58 0.61 -2.63
C PRO A 54 -2.95 0.08 -3.08
N VAL A 55 -3.87 0.99 -3.37
CA VAL A 55 -5.16 0.62 -3.95
C VAL A 55 -4.94 0.07 -5.36
N ALA A 56 -5.49 -1.11 -5.65
CA ALA A 56 -5.37 -1.71 -6.97
C ALA A 56 -5.95 -0.79 -8.06
N PRO A 57 -5.31 -0.72 -9.24
CA PRO A 57 -5.82 0.10 -10.33
C PRO A 57 -7.19 -0.39 -10.82
N THR A 58 -8.03 0.55 -11.24
CA THR A 58 -9.23 0.28 -12.01
C THR A 58 -8.92 0.38 -13.50
N VAL A 59 -9.78 -0.17 -14.33
CA VAL A 59 -9.64 -0.14 -15.79
C VAL A 59 -10.99 0.26 -16.39
N SER A 60 -10.98 1.27 -17.25
CA SER A 60 -12.12 1.65 -18.07
C SER A 60 -12.36 0.60 -19.15
N GLU A 61 -13.50 0.66 -19.85
CA GLU A 61 -13.77 -0.28 -20.94
C GLU A 61 -12.66 -0.24 -22.02
N VAL A 62 -12.14 -1.41 -22.37
CA VAL A 62 -11.15 -1.60 -23.44
C VAL A 62 -11.79 -2.44 -24.55
N THR A 63 -11.71 -1.96 -25.78
CA THR A 63 -12.22 -2.62 -26.98
C THR A 63 -11.07 -2.99 -27.92
N SER A 64 -11.34 -3.77 -28.96
CA SER A 64 -10.32 -4.12 -29.96
C SER A 64 -9.73 -2.92 -30.70
N GLU A 65 -10.46 -1.79 -30.72
CA GLU A 65 -10.07 -0.55 -31.38
C GLU A 65 -9.52 0.50 -30.39
N SER A 66 -9.46 0.18 -29.08
CA SER A 66 -8.97 1.12 -28.08
C SER A 66 -7.48 1.42 -28.31
N PRO A 67 -7.09 2.70 -28.45
CA PRO A 67 -5.69 3.07 -28.65
C PRO A 67 -4.89 3.09 -27.34
N GLN A 68 -5.56 2.98 -26.19
CA GLN A 68 -4.97 3.05 -24.86
C GLN A 68 -5.77 2.23 -23.85
N VAL A 69 -5.11 1.85 -22.75
CA VAL A 69 -5.76 1.39 -21.52
C VAL A 69 -5.77 2.55 -20.54
N SER A 70 -6.94 2.91 -20.03
CA SER A 70 -7.11 4.00 -19.09
C SER A 70 -7.87 3.56 -17.84
N GLY A 71 -7.72 4.30 -16.76
CA GLY A 71 -8.38 4.01 -15.49
C GLY A 71 -7.86 4.89 -14.37
N THR A 72 -8.06 4.43 -13.13
CA THR A 72 -7.56 5.13 -11.94
C THR A 72 -6.62 4.24 -11.13
N ALA A 73 -5.63 4.83 -10.48
CA ALA A 73 -4.78 4.18 -9.48
C ALA A 73 -4.45 5.17 -8.36
N GLU A 74 -3.62 4.77 -7.39
CA GLU A 74 -3.10 5.71 -6.41
C GLU A 74 -2.24 6.78 -7.11
N ALA A 75 -2.45 8.06 -6.76
CA ALA A 75 -1.73 9.17 -7.39
C ALA A 75 -0.21 9.00 -7.28
N GLY A 76 0.50 9.20 -8.39
CA GLY A 76 1.95 8.99 -8.48
C GLY A 76 2.40 7.53 -8.50
N SER A 77 1.49 6.56 -8.43
CA SER A 77 1.84 5.13 -8.54
C SER A 77 2.13 4.73 -9.99
N THR A 78 3.02 3.77 -10.16
CA THR A 78 3.27 3.13 -11.45
C THR A 78 2.21 2.08 -11.70
N VAL A 79 1.51 2.19 -12.82
CA VAL A 79 0.56 1.20 -13.33
C VAL A 79 1.23 0.38 -14.41
N LYS A 80 1.06 -0.94 -14.34
CA LYS A 80 1.57 -1.90 -15.31
C LYS A 80 0.42 -2.62 -15.99
N VAL A 81 0.47 -2.70 -17.31
CA VAL A 81 -0.46 -3.47 -18.16
C VAL A 81 0.31 -4.58 -18.83
N GLU A 82 -0.06 -5.82 -18.54
CA GLU A 82 0.43 -7.03 -19.22
C GLU A 82 -0.57 -7.43 -20.30
N LEU A 83 -0.11 -7.38 -21.55
CA LEU A 83 -0.87 -7.80 -22.73
C LEU A 83 -0.90 -9.34 -22.84
N PRO A 84 -1.84 -9.92 -23.62
CA PRO A 84 -1.99 -11.37 -23.76
C PRO A 84 -0.76 -12.10 -24.30
N ASP A 85 0.10 -11.39 -25.04
CA ASP A 85 1.36 -11.93 -25.58
C ASP A 85 2.56 -11.78 -24.60
N GLY A 86 2.30 -11.34 -23.36
CA GLY A 86 3.30 -11.11 -22.33
C GLY A 86 4.02 -9.76 -22.44
N THR A 87 3.64 -8.90 -23.39
CA THR A 87 4.21 -7.54 -23.46
C THR A 87 3.76 -6.71 -22.27
N GLU A 88 4.71 -6.05 -21.61
CA GLU A 88 4.44 -5.15 -20.49
C GLU A 88 4.48 -3.70 -20.95
N LEU A 89 3.44 -2.95 -20.61
CA LEU A 89 3.34 -1.50 -20.79
C LEU A 89 3.26 -0.84 -19.41
N THR A 90 3.81 0.36 -19.26
CA THR A 90 3.82 1.07 -17.97
C THR A 90 3.39 2.52 -18.13
N GLY A 91 2.69 3.04 -17.14
CA GLY A 91 2.35 4.46 -17.00
C GLY A 91 2.39 4.87 -15.54
N VAL A 92 2.25 6.17 -15.29
CA VAL A 92 2.16 6.72 -13.93
C VAL A 92 0.80 7.40 -13.80
N ALA A 93 0.09 7.14 -12.70
CA ALA A 93 -1.13 7.85 -12.40
C ALA A 93 -0.80 9.30 -12.00
N ASP A 94 -1.56 10.25 -12.54
CA ASP A 94 -1.40 11.67 -12.24
C ASP A 94 -1.76 12.00 -10.77
N ASP A 95 -1.63 13.27 -10.39
CA ASP A 95 -1.95 13.75 -9.04
C ASP A 95 -3.43 13.58 -8.66
N GLN A 96 -4.30 13.32 -9.64
CA GLN A 96 -5.72 13.03 -9.46
C GLN A 96 -6.00 11.51 -9.47
N GLY A 97 -4.98 10.69 -9.70
CA GLY A 97 -5.07 9.24 -9.77
C GLY A 97 -5.47 8.71 -11.14
N ASN A 98 -5.56 9.52 -12.20
CA ASN A 98 -5.91 9.02 -13.54
C ASN A 98 -4.66 8.55 -14.28
N TYR A 99 -4.79 7.49 -15.08
CA TYR A 99 -3.72 7.05 -15.98
C TYR A 99 -4.27 6.73 -17.38
N GLY A 100 -3.40 6.87 -18.38
CA GLY A 100 -3.61 6.40 -19.75
C GLY A 100 -2.30 5.81 -20.27
N ILE A 101 -2.34 4.57 -20.75
CA ILE A 101 -1.18 3.83 -21.28
C ILE A 101 -1.48 3.48 -22.73
N ASP A 102 -0.72 4.08 -23.65
CA ASP A 102 -0.90 3.85 -25.08
C ASP A 102 -0.59 2.40 -25.47
N ILE A 103 -1.48 1.82 -26.26
CA ILE A 103 -1.29 0.51 -26.86
C ILE A 103 -0.49 0.71 -28.16
N PRO A 104 0.69 0.08 -28.33
CA PRO A 104 1.45 0.19 -29.56
C PRO A 104 0.63 -0.23 -30.79
N ALA A 105 0.70 0.51 -31.88
CA ALA A 105 -0.16 0.31 -33.06
C ALA A 105 -0.04 -1.08 -33.72
N ASN A 106 1.06 -1.79 -33.47
CA ASN A 106 1.30 -3.16 -33.92
C ASN A 106 0.61 -4.23 -33.05
N LYS A 107 0.06 -3.86 -31.89
CA LYS A 107 -0.78 -4.72 -31.07
C LYS A 107 -2.21 -4.65 -31.59
N LYS A 108 -2.78 -5.82 -31.88
CA LYS A 108 -4.13 -5.97 -32.42
C LYS A 108 -4.87 -6.98 -31.57
N PHE A 109 -6.02 -6.58 -31.05
CA PHE A 109 -6.92 -7.46 -30.30
C PHE A 109 -8.08 -7.87 -31.20
N ARG A 110 -8.67 -9.02 -30.93
CA ARG A 110 -9.80 -9.60 -31.66
C ARG A 110 -11.07 -9.69 -30.83
N GLY A 111 -11.00 -9.28 -29.56
CA GLY A 111 -12.07 -9.36 -28.58
C GLY A 111 -11.98 -10.66 -27.78
N GLY A 112 -12.25 -10.56 -26.48
CA GLY A 112 -12.20 -11.68 -25.54
C GLY A 112 -10.82 -11.95 -24.93
N GLU A 113 -9.77 -11.25 -25.36
CA GLU A 113 -8.48 -11.29 -24.70
C GLU A 113 -8.53 -10.67 -23.29
N GLN A 114 -7.70 -11.19 -22.39
CA GLN A 114 -7.54 -10.65 -21.05
C GLN A 114 -6.29 -9.78 -20.96
N LEU A 115 -6.46 -8.56 -20.50
CA LEU A 115 -5.38 -7.66 -20.13
C LEU A 115 -5.30 -7.67 -18.60
N LYS A 116 -4.10 -7.79 -18.06
CA LYS A 116 -3.87 -7.73 -16.62
C LYS A 116 -3.28 -6.38 -16.26
N VAL A 117 -3.92 -5.70 -15.31
CA VAL A 117 -3.48 -4.39 -14.83
C VAL A 117 -3.16 -4.49 -13.34
N THR A 118 -1.99 -3.99 -12.96
CA THR A 118 -1.44 -4.06 -11.60
C THR A 118 -0.76 -2.77 -11.21
#